data_AF-A0A0F7ZXR4-F1
#
_entry.id   AF-A0A0F7ZXR4-F1
#
_cell.length_a   1.000
_cell.length_b   1.000
_cell.length_c   1.000
_cell.angle_alpha   90.00
_cell.angle_beta   90.00
_cell.angle_gamma   90.00
#
_symmetry.space_group_name_H-M   'P 1'
#
loop_
_entity.id
_entity.type
_entity.pdbx_description
1 polymer ?
#
loop_
_entity_poly.entity_id
_entity_poly.type
_entity_poly.pdbx_seq_one_letter_code
_entity_poly.pdbx_strand_id
1 'polypeptide(L)'
;MFYYPVHNDNADTTPFDIFSLRRGTGRVFPGSISLQQPGHRPQYLFPPTALFAADPPVLRFINFHDPEQALIFTSGACLKSRKIYGEAAWGFKYKPSGAAVADGPVVGRLECIGPFGDHLKQTTDRAALRAVLAALRFQFWNLEGFSSLVIATDSPRVAQGATELLPGWVYNKWLDVDGQKVKDRDLWEALLGEFERWDSLGVRVFIGYYVGPEVDNLQWLIHQAAHTLEDVVQHVDCPYWGS
;
A
#
# COMPACT_ATOMS: atom_id res chain seq x y z
N MET A 1 -18.56 22.00 -7.30
CA MET A 1 -18.60 21.96 -8.77
C MET A 1 -17.32 22.64 -9.25
N PHE A 2 -16.27 21.87 -9.55
CA PHE A 2 -14.99 22.41 -10.00
C PHE A 2 -14.66 21.79 -11.36
N TYR A 3 -14.39 22.68 -12.32
CA TYR A 3 -14.16 22.41 -13.73
C TYR A 3 -12.81 21.73 -13.96
N TYR A 4 -12.79 20.64 -14.73
CA TYR A 4 -11.56 20.09 -15.29
C TYR A 4 -11.23 20.81 -16.61
N PRO A 5 -9.98 21.24 -16.85
CA PRO A 5 -9.57 21.67 -18.18
C PRO A 5 -9.38 20.44 -19.07
N VAL A 6 -10.08 20.44 -20.20
CA VAL A 6 -9.96 19.40 -21.23
C VAL A 6 -8.69 19.68 -22.05
N HIS A 7 -7.67 18.84 -21.89
CA HIS A 7 -6.71 18.61 -22.97
C HIS A 7 -6.85 17.16 -23.44
N ASN A 8 -7.36 17.06 -24.66
CA ASN A 8 -7.55 15.83 -25.42
C ASN A 8 -6.20 15.37 -25.98
N ASP A 9 -5.86 14.10 -25.76
CA ASP A 9 -5.34 13.22 -26.80
C ASP A 9 -5.34 11.75 -26.33
N ASN A 10 -6.31 10.99 -26.87
CA ASN A 10 -6.32 9.54 -27.11
C ASN A 10 -6.33 8.56 -25.91
N ALA A 11 -7.53 8.30 -25.38
CA ALA A 11 -8.19 6.99 -25.36
C ALA A 11 -9.42 7.05 -24.43
N ASP A 12 -10.55 6.50 -24.88
CA ASP A 12 -11.83 6.41 -24.19
C ASP A 12 -11.71 5.85 -22.76
N THR A 13 -11.37 6.69 -21.79
CA THR A 13 -11.40 6.37 -20.36
C THR A 13 -12.57 7.10 -19.76
N THR A 14 -13.68 6.38 -19.57
CA THR A 14 -14.82 6.94 -18.85
C THR A 14 -14.40 7.31 -17.41
N PRO A 15 -15.07 8.26 -16.74
CA PRO A 15 -14.74 8.60 -15.34
C PRO A 15 -14.76 7.40 -14.38
N PHE A 16 -15.53 6.36 -14.70
CA PHE A 16 -15.58 5.10 -13.96
C PHE A 16 -14.30 4.26 -14.11
N ASP A 17 -13.51 4.47 -15.16
CA ASP A 17 -12.32 3.69 -15.46
C ASP A 17 -11.07 4.18 -14.69
N ILE A 18 -11.11 5.38 -14.11
CA ILE A 18 -10.00 5.92 -13.30
C ILE A 18 -9.79 5.07 -12.04
N PHE A 19 -10.86 4.50 -11.49
CA PHE A 19 -10.87 3.78 -10.21
C PHE A 19 -10.69 2.27 -10.36
N SER A 20 -10.83 1.76 -11.60
CA SER A 20 -10.72 0.33 -11.89
C SER A 20 -9.32 -0.18 -11.53
N LEU A 21 -9.27 -1.34 -10.86
CA LEU A 21 -7.99 -1.98 -10.58
C LEU A 21 -7.41 -2.51 -11.90
N ARG A 22 -6.15 -2.17 -12.19
CA ARG A 22 -5.48 -2.52 -13.44
C ARG A 22 -4.16 -3.22 -13.20
N ARG A 23 -3.78 -4.10 -14.12
CA ARG A 23 -2.42 -4.64 -14.20
C ARG A 23 -1.51 -3.54 -14.75
N GLY A 24 -0.53 -3.11 -13.97
CA GLY A 24 0.44 -2.12 -14.39
C GLY A 24 1.41 -2.65 -15.43
N THR A 25 1.96 -1.73 -16.20
CA THR A 25 2.84 -2.03 -17.34
C THR A 25 4.32 -2.08 -16.98
N GLY A 26 4.69 -1.55 -15.81
CA GLY A 26 6.09 -1.35 -15.42
C GLY A 26 6.72 -0.11 -16.06
N ARG A 27 5.93 0.91 -16.38
CA ARG A 27 6.43 2.21 -16.85
C ARG A 27 7.00 3.06 -15.70
N VAL A 28 6.45 2.87 -14.50
CA VAL A 28 6.83 3.60 -13.29
C VAL A 28 7.14 2.59 -12.20
N PHE A 29 8.22 2.86 -11.47
CA PHE A 29 8.65 2.10 -10.29
C PHE A 29 8.80 3.06 -9.12
N PRO A 30 8.55 2.60 -7.88
CA PRO A 30 8.72 3.44 -6.70
C PRO A 30 10.21 3.71 -6.45
N GLY A 31 10.50 4.86 -5.83
CA GLY A 31 11.84 5.14 -5.32
C GLY A 31 12.17 4.31 -4.07
N SER A 32 13.46 4.15 -3.78
CA SER A 32 13.92 3.58 -2.51
C SER A 32 14.22 4.68 -1.49
N ILE A 33 13.94 4.42 -0.21
CA ILE A 33 14.28 5.33 0.90
C ILE A 33 14.79 4.55 2.11
N SER A 34 15.85 5.06 2.74
CA SER A 34 16.41 4.47 3.96
C SER A 34 15.72 5.02 5.21
N LEU A 35 15.00 4.14 5.91
CA LEU A 35 14.23 4.47 7.12
C LEU A 35 14.91 3.97 8.41
N GLN A 36 16.01 3.21 8.30
CA GLN A 36 16.75 2.65 9.43
C GLN A 36 18.08 3.37 9.64
N GLN A 37 18.01 4.65 10.02
CA GLN A 37 19.20 5.40 10.42
C GLN A 37 19.44 5.26 11.93
N PRO A 38 20.68 4.95 12.39
CA PRO A 38 20.99 4.84 13.81
C PRO A 38 20.59 6.10 14.59
N GLY A 39 19.75 5.95 15.62
CA GLY A 39 19.28 7.07 16.45
C GLY A 39 18.11 7.89 15.87
N HIS A 40 17.69 7.62 14.64
CA HIS A 40 16.59 8.34 13.99
C HIS A 40 15.41 7.38 13.75
N ARG A 41 14.28 7.65 14.40
CA ARG A 41 13.01 7.00 14.07
C ARG A 41 12.35 7.79 12.94
N PRO A 42 11.70 7.13 11.95
CA PRO A 42 10.96 7.83 10.90
C PRO A 42 10.00 8.87 11.47
N GLN A 43 9.34 8.61 12.60
CA GLN A 43 8.46 9.59 13.28
C GLN A 43 9.12 10.92 13.69
N TYR A 44 10.46 11.00 13.78
CA TYR A 44 11.15 12.27 14.01
C TYR A 44 11.27 13.10 12.74
N LEU A 45 11.47 12.42 11.60
CA LEU A 45 11.40 13.06 10.30
C LEU A 45 9.94 13.32 9.90
N PHE A 46 9.01 12.47 10.35
CA PHE A 46 7.59 12.49 10.04
C PHE A 46 6.72 12.66 11.31
N PRO A 47 6.80 13.79 12.02
CA PRO A 47 6.00 14.00 13.21
C PRO A 47 4.49 14.02 12.90
N PRO A 48 3.64 13.62 13.86
CA PRO A 48 2.21 13.93 13.85
C PRO A 48 1.96 15.42 13.59
N THR A 49 1.39 15.72 12.43
CA THR A 49 1.16 17.09 11.96
C THR A 49 -0.28 17.24 11.50
N ALA A 50 -0.92 18.36 11.87
CA ALA A 50 -2.31 18.66 11.49
C ALA A 50 -2.37 19.32 10.11
N LEU A 51 -3.17 18.74 9.22
CA LEU A 51 -3.59 19.35 7.97
C LEU A 51 -4.87 20.16 8.23
N PHE A 52 -4.72 21.46 8.44
CA PHE A 52 -5.85 22.38 8.62
C PHE A 52 -6.60 22.72 7.33
N ALA A 53 -6.04 22.37 6.17
CA ALA A 53 -6.71 22.50 4.88
C ALA A 53 -7.82 21.46 4.68
N ALA A 54 -7.82 20.37 5.47
CA ALA A 54 -8.91 19.39 5.52
C ALA A 54 -9.99 19.83 6.52
N ASP A 55 -11.26 19.55 6.22
CA ASP A 55 -12.39 19.80 7.12
C ASP A 55 -13.13 18.47 7.44
N PRO A 56 -13.08 17.98 8.69
CA PRO A 56 -12.31 18.51 9.82
C PRO A 56 -10.79 18.31 9.66
N PRO A 57 -9.94 19.06 10.39
CA PRO A 57 -8.49 18.88 10.34
C PRO A 57 -8.08 17.44 10.61
N VAL A 58 -7.18 16.92 9.77
CA VAL A 58 -6.69 15.54 9.89
C VAL A 58 -5.23 15.52 10.36
N LEU A 59 -4.90 14.61 11.28
CA LEU A 59 -3.50 14.33 11.62
C LEU A 59 -2.91 13.33 10.62
N ARG A 60 -1.67 13.59 10.21
CA ARG A 60 -0.85 12.71 9.36
C ARG A 60 0.59 12.67 9.87
N PHE A 61 1.34 11.67 9.44
CA PHE A 61 2.80 11.66 9.61
C PHE A 61 3.40 12.41 8.42
N ILE A 62 3.82 13.66 8.61
CA ILE A 62 4.24 14.55 7.53
C ILE A 62 5.72 14.87 7.68
N ASN A 63 6.49 14.81 6.59
CA ASN A 63 7.91 15.12 6.62
C ASN A 63 8.13 16.57 7.07
N PHE A 64 8.93 16.76 8.12
CA PHE A 64 9.25 18.08 8.67
C PHE A 64 9.99 18.99 7.68
N HIS A 65 10.74 18.42 6.73
CA HIS A 65 11.47 19.15 5.70
C HIS A 65 10.71 19.25 4.37
N ASP A 66 9.65 18.46 4.19
CA ASP A 66 8.83 18.41 2.97
C ASP A 66 7.35 18.20 3.35
N PRO A 67 6.58 19.28 3.56
CA PRO A 67 5.20 19.17 4.04
C PRO A 67 4.25 18.48 3.05
N GLU A 68 4.67 18.28 1.80
CA GLU A 68 3.92 17.54 0.77
C GLU A 68 4.26 16.04 0.74
N GLN A 69 5.06 15.55 1.71
CA GLN A 69 5.41 14.14 1.83
C GLN A 69 4.79 13.50 3.07
N ALA A 70 3.98 12.46 2.87
CA ALA A 70 3.37 11.69 3.95
C ALA A 70 4.04 10.33 4.16
N LEU A 71 4.00 9.82 5.39
CA LEU A 71 4.46 8.49 5.77
C LEU A 71 3.28 7.57 6.13
N ILE A 72 3.31 6.35 5.60
CA ILE A 72 2.35 5.29 5.91
C ILE A 72 3.12 4.04 6.30
N PHE A 73 2.76 3.45 7.45
CA PHE A 73 3.29 2.16 7.89
C PHE A 73 2.42 1.03 7.37
N THR A 74 3.03 -0.08 6.95
CA THR A 74 2.33 -1.25 6.41
C THR A 74 2.93 -2.53 6.98
N SER A 75 2.09 -3.53 7.22
CA SER A 75 2.52 -4.86 7.65
C SER A 75 1.48 -5.90 7.23
N GLY A 76 1.87 -7.17 7.24
CA GLY A 76 0.99 -8.29 6.97
C GLY A 76 1.46 -9.55 7.70
N ALA A 77 0.52 -10.41 8.05
CA ALA A 77 0.81 -11.65 8.76
C ALA A 77 -0.04 -12.81 8.25
N CYS A 78 0.49 -14.03 8.37
CA CYS A 78 -0.23 -15.27 8.13
C CYS A 78 0.20 -16.33 9.17
N LEU A 79 -0.67 -16.58 10.16
CA LEU A 79 -0.39 -17.42 11.32
C LEU A 79 -0.46 -18.92 11.01
N LYS A 80 -1.34 -19.32 10.07
CA LYS A 80 -1.56 -20.73 9.70
C LYS A 80 -1.43 -20.97 8.21
N SER A 81 -0.24 -20.71 7.67
CA SER A 81 0.08 -20.84 6.24
C SER A 81 0.05 -22.26 5.68
N ARG A 82 -0.35 -23.29 6.44
CA ARG A 82 -0.46 -24.69 5.95
C ARG A 82 -1.87 -25.07 5.49
N LYS A 83 -2.89 -24.25 5.79
CA LYS A 83 -4.26 -24.44 5.32
C LYS A 83 -4.48 -23.66 4.02
N ILE A 84 -5.45 -24.09 3.21
CA ILE A 84 -5.87 -23.36 2.00
C ILE A 84 -6.46 -21.99 2.39
N TYR A 85 -7.25 -21.97 3.47
CA TYR A 85 -7.70 -20.79 4.19
C TYR A 85 -6.77 -20.60 5.41
N GLY A 86 -5.73 -19.80 5.24
CA GLY A 86 -4.78 -19.45 6.28
C GLY A 86 -5.32 -18.32 7.15
N GLU A 87 -4.94 -18.28 8.42
CA GLU A 87 -5.20 -17.14 9.29
C GLU A 87 -4.28 -15.97 8.90
N ALA A 88 -4.63 -15.25 7.84
CA ALA A 88 -3.89 -14.12 7.30
C ALA A 88 -4.67 -12.79 7.33
N ALA A 89 -3.96 -11.71 7.63
CA ALA A 89 -4.49 -10.35 7.64
C ALA A 89 -3.41 -9.36 7.21
N TRP A 90 -3.85 -8.21 6.73
CA TRP A 90 -3.01 -7.10 6.32
C TRP A 90 -3.44 -5.84 7.08
N GLY A 91 -2.56 -4.87 7.19
CA GLY A 91 -2.92 -3.59 7.80
C GLY A 91 -1.94 -2.48 7.47
N PHE A 92 -2.42 -1.25 7.61
CA PHE A 92 -1.60 -0.06 7.46
C PHE A 92 -2.01 1.02 8.46
N LYS A 93 -1.08 1.90 8.79
CA LYS A 93 -1.29 3.05 9.67
C LYS A 93 -0.85 4.32 8.95
N TYR A 94 -1.81 5.21 8.71
CA TYR A 94 -1.63 6.43 7.91
C TYR A 94 -1.76 7.72 8.74
N LYS A 95 -2.20 7.58 9.99
CA LYS A 95 -2.30 8.68 10.95
C LYS A 95 -1.94 8.18 12.36
N PRO A 96 -1.53 9.08 13.27
CA PRO A 96 -1.33 8.75 14.68
C PRO A 96 -2.64 8.31 15.35
N SER A 97 -2.54 7.42 16.35
CA SER A 97 -3.63 7.08 17.27
C SER A 97 -3.50 7.92 18.55
N GLY A 98 -4.61 8.31 19.17
CA GLY A 98 -4.62 9.00 20.47
C GLY A 98 -6.03 9.24 21.01
N ALA A 99 -6.16 9.53 22.31
CA ALA A 99 -7.45 9.62 23.02
C ALA A 99 -8.46 10.63 22.42
N ALA A 100 -8.00 11.58 21.59
CA ALA A 100 -8.82 12.58 20.92
C ALA A 100 -9.09 12.28 19.43
N VAL A 101 -8.52 11.21 18.86
CA VAL A 101 -8.56 10.90 17.42
C VAL A 101 -8.87 9.42 17.22
N ALA A 102 -9.93 9.14 16.44
CA ALA A 102 -10.30 7.77 16.08
C ALA A 102 -9.09 7.02 15.48
N ASP A 103 -9.02 5.71 15.76
CA ASP A 103 -7.85 4.89 15.51
C ASP A 103 -7.24 5.08 14.10
N GLY A 104 -5.91 5.24 14.09
CA GLY A 104 -5.10 5.43 12.89
C GLY A 104 -4.79 4.19 12.04
N PRO A 105 -4.84 2.95 12.56
CA PRO A 105 -4.65 1.77 11.73
C PRO A 105 -5.94 1.33 11.04
N VAL A 106 -5.80 0.83 9.82
CA VAL A 106 -6.80 0.06 9.07
C VAL A 106 -6.28 -1.36 8.96
N VAL A 107 -7.12 -2.33 9.30
CA VAL A 107 -6.76 -3.75 9.28
C VAL A 107 -7.87 -4.52 8.58
N GLY A 108 -7.48 -5.50 7.77
CA GLY A 108 -8.40 -6.34 7.03
C GLY A 108 -7.92 -7.78 6.93
N ARG A 109 -8.86 -8.70 6.74
CA ARG A 109 -8.57 -10.09 6.40
C ARG A 109 -7.93 -10.14 5.01
N LEU A 110 -6.92 -11.00 4.82
CA LEU A 110 -6.40 -11.25 3.48
C LEU A 110 -7.44 -12.03 2.67
N GLU A 111 -7.72 -11.59 1.45
CA GLU A 111 -8.68 -12.24 0.57
C GLU A 111 -8.12 -13.56 0.00
N CYS A 112 -8.99 -14.53 -0.25
CA CYS A 112 -8.59 -15.81 -0.89
C CYS A 112 -8.50 -15.73 -2.41
N ILE A 113 -9.20 -14.75 -2.98
CA ILE A 113 -9.20 -14.41 -4.40
C ILE A 113 -8.36 -13.15 -4.56
N GLY A 114 -7.34 -13.22 -5.40
CA GLY A 114 -6.48 -12.09 -5.71
C GLY A 114 -7.19 -10.98 -6.48
N PRO A 115 -6.52 -9.83 -6.65
CA PRO A 115 -7.03 -8.64 -7.34
C PRO A 115 -7.68 -8.89 -8.71
N PHE A 116 -7.26 -9.96 -9.40
CA PHE A 116 -7.69 -10.28 -10.76
C PHE A 116 -8.41 -11.63 -10.88
N GLY A 117 -8.95 -12.15 -9.77
CA GLY A 117 -9.75 -13.39 -9.76
C GLY A 117 -8.97 -14.68 -9.50
N ASP A 118 -7.64 -14.59 -9.37
CA ASP A 118 -6.77 -15.74 -9.15
C ASP A 118 -6.94 -16.30 -7.72
N HIS A 119 -7.22 -17.60 -7.59
CA HIS A 119 -7.29 -18.26 -6.29
C HIS A 119 -5.88 -18.61 -5.81
N LEU A 120 -5.40 -17.90 -4.79
CA LEU A 120 -4.01 -18.00 -4.35
C LEU A 120 -3.93 -18.20 -2.85
N LYS A 121 -2.97 -19.03 -2.44
CA LYS A 121 -2.73 -19.37 -1.05
C LYS A 121 -2.37 -18.13 -0.24
N GLN A 122 -3.04 -17.92 0.89
CA GLN A 122 -2.70 -16.85 1.82
C GLN A 122 -1.31 -17.08 2.46
N THR A 123 -0.46 -16.07 2.42
CA THR A 123 0.88 -16.06 2.99
C THR A 123 1.18 -14.69 3.61
N THR A 124 2.21 -14.63 4.45
CA THR A 124 2.70 -13.36 5.02
C THR A 124 3.12 -12.39 3.91
N ASP A 125 3.78 -12.89 2.87
CA ASP A 125 4.22 -12.09 1.71
C ASP A 125 3.04 -11.44 0.98
N ARG A 126 1.96 -12.22 0.72
CA ARG A 126 0.74 -11.69 0.11
C ARG A 126 0.06 -10.66 0.98
N ALA A 127 -0.01 -10.91 2.29
CA ALA A 127 -0.57 -9.96 3.23
C ALA A 127 0.20 -8.63 3.23
N ALA A 128 1.54 -8.68 3.22
CA ALA A 128 2.37 -7.48 3.18
C ALA A 128 2.19 -6.70 1.87
N LEU A 129 2.15 -7.37 0.71
CA LEU A 129 1.86 -6.73 -0.58
C LEU A 129 0.47 -6.10 -0.62
N ARG A 130 -0.53 -6.83 -0.10
CA ARG A 130 -1.92 -6.36 0.00
C ARG A 130 -2.06 -5.14 0.89
N ALA A 131 -1.26 -5.03 1.96
CA ALA A 131 -1.23 -3.87 2.85
C ALA A 131 -0.77 -2.61 2.12
N VAL A 132 0.30 -2.70 1.31
CA VAL A 132 0.75 -1.57 0.48
C VAL A 132 -0.32 -1.17 -0.52
N LEU A 133 -0.91 -2.14 -1.20
CA LEU A 133 -1.98 -1.89 -2.15
C LEU A 133 -3.20 -1.21 -1.49
N ALA A 134 -3.58 -1.66 -0.30
CA ALA A 134 -4.64 -1.04 0.49
C ALA A 134 -4.32 0.41 0.85
N ALA A 135 -3.10 0.65 1.36
CA ALA A 135 -2.65 1.99 1.73
C ALA A 135 -2.68 2.97 0.54
N LEU A 136 -2.18 2.54 -0.62
CA LEU A 136 -2.18 3.34 -1.83
C LEU A 136 -3.59 3.62 -2.35
N ARG A 137 -4.56 2.75 -2.11
CA ARG A 137 -5.96 2.92 -2.57
C ARG A 137 -6.89 3.51 -1.49
N PHE A 138 -6.38 3.78 -0.29
CA PHE A 138 -7.23 4.15 0.85
C PHE A 138 -7.84 5.56 0.73
N GLN A 139 -7.08 6.50 0.19
CA GLN A 139 -7.48 7.91 0.04
C GLN A 139 -6.92 8.49 -1.26
N PHE A 140 -7.48 9.62 -1.67
CA PHE A 140 -6.86 10.47 -2.68
C PHE A 140 -5.80 11.35 -2.04
N TRP A 141 -4.61 10.80 -1.83
CA TRP A 141 -3.50 11.48 -1.15
C TRP A 141 -3.13 12.84 -1.77
N ASN A 142 -3.23 12.97 -3.10
CA ASN A 142 -3.02 14.24 -3.79
C ASN A 142 -4.07 15.31 -3.42
N LEU A 143 -5.30 14.92 -3.11
CA LEU A 143 -6.33 15.85 -2.65
C LEU A 143 -6.12 16.32 -1.21
N GLU A 144 -5.30 15.60 -0.43
CA GLU A 144 -4.79 16.07 0.88
C GLU A 144 -3.56 17.00 0.74
N GLY A 145 -3.09 17.25 -0.49
CA GLY A 145 -1.95 18.12 -0.77
C GLY A 145 -0.59 17.40 -0.83
N PHE A 146 -0.57 16.06 -0.84
CA PHE A 146 0.68 15.31 -0.91
C PHE A 146 1.13 15.08 -2.36
N SER A 147 2.37 15.45 -2.67
CA SER A 147 3.07 15.16 -3.92
C SER A 147 4.05 13.99 -3.79
N SER A 148 4.23 13.45 -2.57
CA SER A 148 4.90 12.16 -2.39
C SER A 148 4.43 11.36 -1.18
N LEU A 149 4.57 10.04 -1.29
CA LEU A 149 4.22 9.07 -0.25
C LEU A 149 5.42 8.19 0.07
N VAL A 150 5.68 8.00 1.35
CA VAL A 150 6.66 7.05 1.87
C VAL A 150 5.92 5.87 2.50
N ILE A 151 6.14 4.68 1.96
CA ILE A 151 5.63 3.43 2.51
C ILE A 151 6.74 2.77 3.33
N ALA A 152 6.54 2.73 4.64
CA ALA A 152 7.37 1.98 5.56
C ALA A 152 6.80 0.57 5.73
N THR A 153 7.58 -0.45 5.44
CA THR A 153 7.16 -1.86 5.56
C THR A 153 8.17 -2.68 6.34
N ASP A 154 7.70 -3.62 7.15
CA ASP A 154 8.50 -4.64 7.83
C ASP A 154 8.83 -5.85 6.94
N SER A 155 8.42 -5.85 5.68
CA SER A 155 8.69 -6.94 4.74
C SER A 155 9.89 -6.59 3.86
N PRO A 156 11.06 -7.25 4.03
CA PRO A 156 12.18 -7.08 3.11
C PRO A 156 11.79 -7.45 1.68
N ARG A 157 10.90 -8.45 1.53
CA ARG A 157 10.37 -8.86 0.22
C ARG A 157 9.62 -7.75 -0.47
N VAL A 158 8.82 -6.96 0.25
CA VAL A 158 8.12 -5.81 -0.35
C VAL A 158 9.11 -4.70 -0.66
N ALA A 159 9.96 -4.33 0.29
CA ALA A 159 10.91 -3.24 0.12
C ALA A 159 11.89 -3.49 -1.04
N GLN A 160 12.61 -4.62 -1.01
CA GLN A 160 13.56 -5.01 -2.08
C GLN A 160 12.82 -5.40 -3.36
N GLY A 161 11.71 -6.12 -3.24
CA GLY A 161 10.91 -6.54 -4.39
C GLY A 161 10.48 -5.36 -5.24
N ALA A 162 9.93 -4.31 -4.61
CA ALA A 162 9.41 -3.15 -5.33
C ALA A 162 10.50 -2.26 -5.92
N THR A 163 11.64 -2.12 -5.24
CA THR A 163 12.67 -1.12 -5.57
C THR A 163 13.86 -1.67 -6.35
N GLU A 164 14.12 -2.98 -6.26
CA GLU A 164 15.30 -3.62 -6.88
C GLU A 164 14.90 -4.70 -7.89
N LEU A 165 13.88 -5.52 -7.59
CA LEU A 165 13.59 -6.73 -8.37
C LEU A 165 12.51 -6.52 -9.44
N LEU A 166 11.50 -5.70 -9.15
CA LEU A 166 10.34 -5.48 -10.00
C LEU A 166 10.69 -5.07 -11.44
N PRO A 167 11.65 -4.14 -11.69
CA PRO A 167 12.06 -3.82 -13.05
C PRO A 167 12.62 -5.03 -13.81
N GLY A 168 13.43 -5.85 -13.14
CA GLY A 168 14.00 -7.07 -13.71
C GLY A 168 12.94 -8.12 -14.01
N TRP A 169 11.95 -8.29 -13.12
CA TRP A 169 10.83 -9.20 -13.34
C TRP A 169 9.97 -8.78 -14.52
N VAL A 170 9.64 -7.49 -14.65
CA VAL A 170 8.88 -6.97 -15.80
C VAL A 170 9.65 -7.21 -17.09
N TYR A 171 10.94 -6.88 -17.13
CA TYR A 171 11.80 -7.09 -18.29
C TYR A 171 11.89 -8.58 -18.69
N ASN A 172 12.04 -9.48 -17.72
CA ASN A 172 12.14 -10.92 -17.93
C ASN A 172 10.78 -11.64 -18.02
N LYS A 173 9.69 -10.92 -18.35
CA LYS A 173 8.35 -11.50 -18.54
C LYS A 173 7.85 -12.31 -17.33
N TRP A 174 8.15 -11.82 -16.13
CA TRP A 174 7.79 -12.39 -14.83
C TRP A 174 8.44 -13.74 -14.52
N LEU A 175 9.69 -13.89 -14.94
CA LEU A 175 10.58 -14.96 -14.51
C LEU A 175 11.66 -14.40 -13.57
N ASP A 176 11.96 -15.15 -12.51
CA ASP A 176 13.08 -14.85 -11.63
C ASP A 176 14.42 -15.32 -12.24
N VAL A 177 15.51 -15.13 -11.49
CA VAL A 177 16.87 -15.47 -11.92
C VAL A 177 17.07 -16.96 -12.20
N ASP A 178 16.22 -17.81 -11.60
CA ASP A 178 16.24 -19.27 -11.77
C ASP A 178 15.26 -19.73 -12.86
N GLY A 179 14.68 -18.78 -13.60
CA GLY A 179 13.69 -19.05 -14.65
C GLY A 179 12.34 -19.51 -14.12
N GLN A 180 12.07 -19.37 -12.83
CA GLN A 180 10.80 -19.74 -12.21
C GLN A 180 9.81 -18.57 -12.30
N LYS A 181 8.51 -18.89 -12.28
CA LYS A 181 7.47 -17.86 -12.24
C LYS A 181 7.58 -17.07 -10.94
N VAL A 182 7.61 -15.75 -11.06
CA VAL A 182 7.57 -14.84 -9.91
C VAL A 182 6.29 -15.09 -9.10
N LYS A 183 6.47 -15.31 -7.81
CA LYS A 183 5.36 -15.50 -6.85
C LYS A 183 4.62 -14.19 -6.64
N ASP A 184 3.30 -14.29 -6.38
CA ASP A 184 2.43 -13.14 -6.09
C ASP A 184 2.41 -12.08 -7.19
N ARG A 185 2.65 -12.51 -8.44
CA ARG A 185 2.64 -11.66 -9.63
C ARG A 185 1.36 -10.82 -9.75
N ASP A 186 0.21 -11.39 -9.38
CA ASP A 186 -1.08 -10.69 -9.40
C ASP A 186 -1.05 -9.41 -8.54
N LEU A 187 -0.53 -9.47 -7.31
CA LEU A 187 -0.42 -8.31 -6.44
C LEU A 187 0.68 -7.34 -6.91
N TRP A 188 1.78 -7.86 -7.44
CA TRP A 188 2.83 -7.01 -8.02
C TRP A 188 2.34 -6.23 -9.25
N GLU A 189 1.57 -6.88 -10.14
CA GLU A 189 0.94 -6.23 -11.29
C GLU A 189 -0.07 -5.17 -10.82
N ALA A 190 -0.85 -5.44 -9.76
CA ALA A 190 -1.73 -4.44 -9.18
C ALA A 190 -0.96 -3.24 -8.61
N LEU A 191 0.13 -3.47 -7.87
CA LEU A 191 0.99 -2.40 -7.33
C LEU A 191 1.62 -1.55 -8.43
N LEU A 192 2.12 -2.16 -9.52
CA LEU A 192 2.59 -1.41 -10.69
C LEU A 192 1.49 -0.49 -11.24
N GLY A 193 0.24 -0.97 -11.28
CA GLY A 193 -0.89 -0.19 -11.74
C GLY A 193 -1.16 1.04 -10.87
N GLU A 194 -0.98 0.90 -9.54
CA GLU A 194 -1.08 2.01 -8.59
C GLU A 194 0.11 2.98 -8.68
N PHE A 195 1.35 2.49 -8.84
CA PHE A 195 2.50 3.39 -9.01
C PHE A 195 2.35 4.25 -10.26
N GLU A 196 1.91 3.67 -11.37
CA GLU A 196 1.60 4.39 -12.60
C GLU A 196 0.42 5.37 -12.42
N ARG A 197 -0.60 4.99 -11.63
CA ARG A 197 -1.71 5.90 -11.32
C ARG A 197 -1.22 7.10 -10.53
N TRP A 198 -0.47 6.88 -9.45
CA TRP A 198 0.02 7.95 -8.61
C TRP A 198 0.95 8.90 -9.34
N ASP A 199 1.84 8.38 -10.18
CA ASP A 199 2.70 9.20 -11.03
C ASP A 199 1.91 10.09 -12.00
N SER A 200 0.85 9.54 -12.63
CA SER A 200 -0.05 10.33 -13.48
C SER A 200 -0.83 11.42 -12.74
N LEU A 201 -0.98 11.27 -11.41
CA LEU A 201 -1.59 12.25 -10.51
C LEU A 201 -0.56 13.18 -9.86
N GLY A 202 0.72 13.10 -10.25
CA GLY A 202 1.80 13.93 -9.72
C GLY A 202 2.30 13.51 -8.33
N VAL A 203 2.02 12.27 -7.90
CA VAL A 203 2.44 11.73 -6.59
C VAL A 203 3.53 10.68 -6.77
N ARG A 204 4.71 10.95 -6.22
CA ARG A 204 5.81 9.98 -6.24
C ARG A 204 5.73 9.05 -5.03
N VAL A 205 5.85 7.74 -5.27
CA VAL A 205 5.86 6.73 -4.19
C VAL A 205 7.29 6.29 -3.90
N PHE A 206 7.65 6.26 -2.62
CA PHE A 206 8.90 5.71 -2.10
C PHE A 206 8.58 4.54 -1.17
N ILE A 207 9.41 3.50 -1.20
CA ILE A 207 9.27 2.33 -0.32
C ILE A 207 10.57 2.12 0.44
N GLY A 208 10.46 1.89 1.74
CA GLY A 208 11.59 1.67 2.63
C GLY A 208 11.31 0.55 3.62
N TYR A 209 12.32 -0.26 3.90
CA TYR A 209 12.27 -1.23 4.99
C TYR A 209 12.34 -0.53 6.33
N TYR A 210 11.44 -0.87 7.25
CA TYR A 210 11.38 -0.30 8.59
C TYR A 210 10.83 -1.32 9.59
N VAL A 211 11.46 -1.36 10.76
CA VAL A 211 11.00 -2.12 11.92
C VAL A 211 11.10 -1.19 13.13
N GLY A 212 10.06 -1.18 13.95
CA GLY A 212 10.00 -0.34 15.12
C GLY A 212 8.58 -0.23 15.68
N PRO A 213 8.38 0.57 16.74
CA PRO A 213 7.18 0.52 17.57
C PRO A 213 5.87 0.71 16.80
N GLU A 214 5.87 1.55 15.76
CA GLU A 214 4.67 1.81 14.96
C GLU A 214 4.22 0.56 14.17
N VAL A 215 5.18 -0.20 13.63
CA VAL A 215 4.90 -1.44 12.93
C VAL A 215 4.61 -2.57 13.91
N ASP A 216 5.31 -2.64 15.03
CA ASP A 216 5.07 -3.65 16.08
C ASP A 216 3.63 -3.55 16.63
N ASN A 217 3.17 -2.32 16.91
CA ASN A 217 1.80 -2.06 17.36
C ASN A 217 0.77 -2.43 16.29
N LEU A 218 1.05 -2.12 15.01
CA LEU A 218 0.19 -2.50 13.89
C LEU A 218 0.13 -4.03 13.74
N GLN A 219 1.25 -4.72 13.89
CA GLN A 219 1.34 -6.17 13.77
C GLN A 219 0.49 -6.88 14.83
N TRP A 220 0.43 -6.34 16.05
CA TRP A 220 -0.46 -6.88 17.09
C TRP A 220 -1.93 -6.86 16.67
N LEU A 221 -2.41 -5.77 16.08
CA LEU A 221 -3.77 -5.66 15.57
C LEU A 221 -4.03 -6.60 14.39
N ILE A 222 -3.04 -6.74 13.48
CA ILE A 222 -3.11 -7.65 12.35
C ILE A 222 -3.25 -9.10 12.83
N HIS A 223 -2.48 -9.50 13.85
CA HIS A 223 -2.58 -10.85 14.43
C HIS A 223 -3.96 -11.13 15.03
N GLN A 224 -4.55 -10.14 15.72
CA GLN A 224 -5.93 -10.25 16.23
C GLN A 224 -6.92 -10.43 15.06
N ALA A 225 -6.85 -9.56 14.06
CA ALA A 225 -7.73 -9.63 12.88
C ALA A 225 -7.59 -10.94 12.10
N ALA A 226 -6.37 -11.50 12.03
CA ALA A 226 -6.12 -12.78 11.40
C ALA A 226 -6.84 -13.95 12.09
N HIS A 227 -7.12 -13.84 13.39
CA HIS A 227 -7.85 -14.85 14.16
C HIS A 227 -9.36 -14.62 14.19
N THR A 228 -9.80 -13.36 14.21
CA THR A 228 -11.18 -13.01 14.59
C THR A 228 -12.07 -12.64 13.42
N LEU A 229 -11.51 -12.17 12.30
CA LEU A 229 -12.29 -11.82 11.12
C LEU A 229 -12.64 -13.07 10.31
N GLU A 230 -13.89 -13.17 9.89
CA GLU A 230 -14.35 -14.21 8.97
C GLU A 230 -13.63 -14.10 7.62
N ASP A 231 -13.53 -15.23 6.91
CA ASP A 231 -12.90 -15.24 5.60
C ASP A 231 -13.72 -14.39 4.62
N VAL A 232 -13.06 -13.43 3.97
CA VAL A 232 -13.66 -12.67 2.88
C VAL A 232 -13.61 -13.55 1.64
N VAL A 233 -14.76 -14.12 1.28
CA VAL A 233 -14.89 -15.11 0.18
C VAL A 233 -14.91 -14.42 -1.19
N GLN A 234 -15.23 -13.12 -1.27
CA GLN A 234 -15.41 -12.41 -2.55
C GLN A 234 -14.86 -10.97 -2.56
N HIS A 235 -14.44 -10.53 -3.75
CA HIS A 235 -13.85 -9.21 -4.06
C HIS A 235 -14.79 -8.04 -3.72
N VAL A 236 -16.10 -8.26 -3.80
CA VAL A 236 -17.17 -7.26 -3.61
C VAL A 236 -17.38 -6.80 -2.16
N ASP A 237 -16.89 -7.56 -1.16
CA ASP A 237 -17.12 -7.25 0.25
C ASP A 237 -16.00 -6.42 0.89
N CYS A 238 -14.89 -6.18 0.19
CA CYS A 238 -13.77 -5.39 0.70
C CYS A 238 -13.76 -4.00 0.05
N PRO A 239 -14.10 -2.93 0.82
CA PRO A 239 -14.30 -1.58 0.27
C PRO A 239 -13.05 -0.96 -0.35
N TYR A 240 -11.87 -1.58 -0.14
CA TYR A 240 -10.57 -1.10 -0.61
C TYR A 240 -10.18 -1.62 -1.99
N TRP A 241 -10.99 -2.49 -2.59
CA TRP A 241 -10.80 -2.88 -3.98
C TRP A 241 -11.42 -1.88 -4.96
N GLY A 242 -12.44 -1.13 -4.53
CA GLY A 242 -13.18 -0.18 -5.36
C GLY A 242 -14.10 -0.89 -6.36
N SER A 243 -15.37 -0.51 -6.36
CA SER A 243 -16.32 -0.79 -7.44
C SER A 243 -16.18 0.25 -8.54
#